data_AF-A0A962X4G5-F1
#
_entry.id   AF-A0A962X4G5-F1
#
_cell.length_a   1.000
_cell.length_b   1.000
_cell.length_c   1.000
_cell.angle_alpha   90.00
_cell.angle_beta   90.00
_cell.angle_gamma   90.00
#
_symmetry.space_group_name_H-M   'P 1'
#
loop_
_entity.id
_entity.type
_entity.pdbx_description
1 polymer ?
#
loop_
_entity_poly.entity_id
_entity_poly.type
_entity_poly.pdbx_seq_one_letter_code
_entity_poly.pdbx_strand_id
1 'polypeptide(L)'
;MFLFAYDGSVNGDWVSHYAVQLAAVHQEHRLNLVYVRDGRANDTELKGKLGRLAHECGRQEVELLFHLLPRARSVSDAIHEFIPAGSDSYLICGTRARE
;
A
#
# COMPACT_ATOMS: atom_id res chain seq x y z
N MET A 1 -6.47 11.46 -3.35
CA MET A 1 -6.17 10.34 -2.44
C MET A 1 -4.87 9.67 -2.85
N PHE A 2 -3.94 9.47 -1.90
CA PHE A 2 -2.66 8.82 -2.16
C PHE A 2 -2.68 7.37 -1.67
N LEU A 3 -2.52 6.40 -2.58
CA LEU A 3 -2.64 4.97 -2.32
C LEU A 3 -1.35 4.22 -2.63
N PHE A 4 -1.09 3.16 -1.87
CA PHE A 4 -0.03 2.21 -2.14
C PHE A 4 -0.58 0.79 -2.14
N ALA A 5 -0.55 0.14 -3.31
CA ALA A 5 -0.86 -1.27 -3.46
C ALA A 5 0.35 -2.12 -3.05
N TYR A 6 0.26 -2.70 -1.86
CA TYR A 6 1.32 -3.50 -1.29
C TYR A 6 1.05 -4.99 -1.53
N ASP A 7 2.07 -5.72 -1.99
CA ASP A 7 1.96 -7.14 -2.34
C ASP A 7 2.61 -8.08 -1.30
N GLY A 8 3.09 -7.54 -0.18
CA GLY A 8 3.77 -8.32 0.86
C GLY A 8 5.17 -8.79 0.51
N SER A 9 5.67 -8.53 -0.70
CA SER A 9 6.97 -9.00 -1.15
C SER A 9 8.12 -8.17 -0.57
N VAL A 10 9.36 -8.68 -0.67
CA VAL A 10 10.56 -7.89 -0.32
C VAL A 10 10.68 -6.68 -1.25
N ASN A 11 10.37 -6.82 -2.54
CA ASN A 11 10.38 -5.69 -3.47
C ASN A 11 9.30 -4.66 -3.10
N GLY A 12 8.13 -5.13 -2.63
CA GLY A 12 7.10 -4.28 -2.06
C GLY A 12 7.61 -3.50 -0.83
N ASP A 13 8.44 -4.11 0.02
CA ASP A 13 9.07 -3.41 1.16
C ASP A 13 9.94 -2.24 0.67
N TRP A 14 10.72 -2.43 -0.41
CA TRP A 14 11.50 -1.35 -1.01
C TRP A 14 10.63 -0.23 -1.57
N VAL A 15 9.56 -0.57 -2.30
CA VAL A 15 8.61 0.43 -2.83
C VAL A 15 7.92 1.18 -1.70
N SER A 16 7.70 0.52 -0.55
CA SER A 16 7.04 1.13 0.60
C SER A 16 7.80 2.32 1.17
N HIS A 17 9.15 2.28 1.17
CA HIS A 17 9.98 3.44 1.55
C HIS A 17 9.68 4.67 0.70
N TYR A 18 9.58 4.51 -0.62
CA TYR A 18 9.22 5.60 -1.53
C TYR A 18 7.78 6.07 -1.32
N ALA A 19 6.86 5.14 -1.03
CA ALA A 19 5.48 5.49 -0.75
C ALA A 19 5.34 6.35 0.51
N VAL A 20 6.11 6.07 1.57
CA VAL A 20 6.12 6.91 2.78
C VAL A 20 6.70 8.28 2.48
N GLN A 21 7.84 8.36 1.77
CA GLN A 21 8.46 9.65 1.42
C GLN A 21 7.54 10.53 0.58
N LEU A 22 6.83 9.95 -0.40
CA LEU A 22 5.87 10.69 -1.22
C LEU A 22 4.65 11.12 -0.40
N ALA A 23 4.16 10.27 0.50
CA ALA A 23 3.08 10.63 1.41
C ALA A 23 3.46 11.77 2.36
N ALA A 24 4.71 11.83 2.81
CA ALA A 24 5.23 12.87 3.70
C ALA A 24 5.26 14.28 3.06
N VAL A 25 5.33 14.35 1.72
CA VAL A 25 5.30 15.62 0.97
C VAL A 25 3.95 15.86 0.28
N HIS A 26 3.01 14.92 0.36
CA HIS A 26 1.67 15.07 -0.17
C HIS A 26 0.79 15.84 0.84
N GLN A 27 -0.15 16.65 0.36
CA GLN A 27 -0.93 17.59 1.18
C GLN A 27 -1.63 16.98 2.40
N GLU A 28 -2.05 15.72 2.32
CA GLU A 28 -2.76 15.02 3.41
C GLU A 28 -1.85 14.39 4.45
N HIS A 29 -0.52 14.31 4.22
CA HIS A 29 0.43 13.60 5.09
C HIS A 29 -0.05 12.18 5.45
N ARG A 30 -0.63 11.49 4.47
CA ARG A 30 -1.36 10.22 4.68
C ARG A 30 -1.01 9.21 3.60
N LEU A 31 -0.77 7.98 4.04
CA LEU A 31 -0.55 6.83 3.17
C LEU A 31 -1.71 5.83 3.32
N ASN A 32 -2.51 5.65 2.26
CA ASN A 32 -3.53 4.60 2.20
C ASN A 32 -2.90 3.31 1.66
N LEU A 33 -2.46 2.42 2.54
CA LEU A 33 -1.95 1.12 2.13
C LEU A 33 -3.12 0.17 1.86
N VAL A 34 -3.15 -0.39 0.65
CA VAL A 34 -4.14 -1.38 0.23
C VAL A 34 -3.43 -2.72 0.05
N TYR A 35 -3.93 -3.75 0.74
CA TYR A 35 -3.49 -5.14 0.57
C TYR A 35 -4.67 -6.00 0.17
N VAL A 36 -4.59 -6.64 -1.00
CA VAL A 36 -5.59 -7.58 -1.49
C VAL A 36 -5.18 -8.99 -1.08
N ARG A 37 -6.04 -9.72 -0.36
CA ARG A 37 -5.73 -11.11 0.02
C ARG A 37 -5.51 -11.98 -1.22
N ASP A 38 -4.31 -12.48 -1.41
CA ASP A 38 -3.94 -13.38 -2.52
C ASP A 38 -3.36 -14.73 -2.06
N GLY A 39 -3.22 -14.92 -0.74
CA GLY A 39 -2.70 -16.14 -0.11
C GLY A 39 -1.17 -16.23 -0.08
N ARG A 40 -0.43 -15.20 -0.49
CA ARG A 40 1.04 -15.25 -0.54
C ARG A 40 1.72 -15.03 0.81
N ALA A 41 1.20 -14.14 1.63
CA ALA A 41 1.67 -13.91 3.00
C ALA A 41 0.63 -14.37 4.01
N ASN A 42 1.10 -14.99 5.09
CA ASN A 42 0.24 -15.28 6.24
C ASN A 42 0.03 -14.03 7.11
N ASP A 43 -1.01 -14.05 7.94
CA ASP A 43 -1.41 -12.87 8.73
C ASP A 43 -0.33 -12.41 9.72
N THR A 44 0.52 -13.32 10.20
CA THR A 44 1.63 -12.99 11.13
C THR A 44 2.74 -12.23 10.42
N GLU A 45 3.16 -12.70 9.25
CA GLU A 45 4.17 -12.04 8.42
C GLU A 45 3.70 -10.67 7.96
N LEU A 46 2.44 -10.57 7.52
CA LEU A 46 1.84 -9.32 7.11
C LEU A 46 1.80 -8.32 8.26
N LYS A 47 1.39 -8.73 9.47
CA LYS A 47 1.44 -7.86 10.66
C LYS A 47 2.84 -7.36 10.96
N GLY A 48 3.86 -8.22 10.88
CA GLY A 48 5.25 -7.82 11.09
C GLY A 48 5.73 -6.77 10.07
N LYS A 49 5.34 -6.93 8.80
CA LYS A 49 5.62 -5.97 7.72
C LYS A 49 4.91 -4.64 7.93
N LEU A 50 3.62 -4.67 8.25
CA LEU A 50 2.83 -3.47 8.55
C LEU A 50 3.35 -2.72 9.79
N GLY A 51 3.84 -3.43 10.80
CA GLY A 51 4.45 -2.82 11.98
C GLY A 51 5.72 -2.03 11.64
N ARG A 52 6.57 -2.56 10.75
CA ARG A 52 7.75 -1.82 10.25
C ARG A 52 7.34 -0.58 9.47
N LEU A 53 6.36 -0.70 8.60
CA LEU A 53 5.86 0.44 7.83
C LEU A 53 5.24 1.51 8.72
N ALA A 54 4.43 1.11 9.71
CA ALA A 54 3.84 2.04 10.67
C ALA A 54 4.91 2.82 11.45
N HIS A 55 6.00 2.15 11.85
CA HIS A 55 7.13 2.81 12.49
C HIS A 55 7.79 3.84 11.57
N GLU A 56 7.98 3.52 10.30
CA GLU A 56 8.56 4.45 9.33
C GLU A 56 7.65 5.64 9.04
N CYS A 57 6.35 5.42 8.84
CA CYS A 57 5.37 6.49 8.70
C CYS A 57 5.39 7.42 9.93
N GLY A 58 5.42 6.85 11.15
CA GLY A 58 5.47 7.63 12.38
C GLY A 58 6.72 8.52 12.49
N ARG A 59 7.88 8.08 11.98
CA ARG A 59 9.10 8.90 11.94
C ARG A 59 9.02 10.09 10.98
N GLN A 60 8.11 10.04 10.01
CA GLN A 60 7.90 11.08 9.00
C GLN A 60 6.58 11.83 9.21
N GLU A 61 5.92 11.63 10.36
CA GLU A 61 4.61 12.23 10.68
C GLU A 61 3.54 11.93 9.62
N VAL A 62 3.62 10.75 9.00
CA VAL A 62 2.65 10.25 8.02
C VAL A 62 1.60 9.40 8.73
N GLU A 63 0.33 9.71 8.53
CA GLU A 63 -0.78 8.85 8.94
C GLU A 63 -0.85 7.61 8.03
N LEU A 64 -0.74 6.42 8.63
CA LEU A 64 -0.91 5.16 7.90
C LEU A 64 -2.33 4.63 8.06
N LEU A 65 -3.09 4.56 6.97
CA LEU A 65 -4.37 3.87 6.92
C LEU A 65 -4.23 2.54 6.18
N PHE A 66 -4.55 1.44 6.87
CA PHE A 66 -4.46 0.11 6.31
C PHE A 66 -5.83 -0.41 5.86
N HIS A 67 -5.92 -0.78 4.59
CA HIS A 67 -7.12 -1.32 3.96
C HIS A 67 -6.85 -2.76 3.51
N LEU A 68 -7.48 -3.72 4.19
CA LEU A 68 -7.42 -5.14 3.85
C LEU A 68 -8.62 -5.51 2.97
N LEU A 69 -8.37 -5.77 1.70
CA LEU A 69 -9.41 -6.15 0.74
C LEU A 69 -9.51 -7.68 0.64
N PRO A 70 -10.73 -8.23 0.44
CA PRO A 70 -10.92 -9.65 0.23
C PRO A 70 -10.25 -10.10 -1.08
N ARG A 71 -10.13 -11.42 -1.25
CA ARG A 71 -9.65 -11.99 -2.51
C ARG A 71 -10.63 -11.66 -3.63
N ALA A 72 -10.11 -11.17 -4.75
CA ALA A 72 -10.88 -10.86 -5.95
C ALA A 72 -10.37 -11.64 -7.17
N ARG A 73 -11.03 -11.44 -8.31
CA ARG A 73 -10.62 -12.02 -9.60
C ARG A 73 -9.22 -11.55 -10.00
N SER A 74 -8.95 -10.26 -9.82
CA SER A 74 -7.62 -9.69 -9.94
C SER A 74 -7.39 -8.62 -8.86
N VAL A 75 -6.13 -8.38 -8.54
CA VAL A 75 -5.73 -7.29 -7.61
C VAL A 75 -6.15 -5.92 -8.16
N SER A 76 -6.04 -5.74 -9.47
CA SER A 76 -6.43 -4.48 -10.14
C SER A 76 -7.92 -4.20 -9.97
N ASP A 77 -8.77 -5.21 -10.17
CA ASP A 77 -10.23 -5.06 -10.03
C ASP A 77 -10.59 -4.66 -8.59
N ALA A 78 -10.01 -5.35 -7.59
CA ALA A 78 -10.25 -5.03 -6.18
C ALA A 78 -9.87 -3.59 -5.82
N ILE A 79 -8.75 -3.10 -6.35
CA ILE A 79 -8.30 -1.73 -6.10
C ILE A 79 -9.21 -0.72 -6.81
N HIS A 80 -9.60 -0.99 -8.06
CA HIS A 80 -10.53 -0.12 -8.79
C HIS A 80 -11.90 -0.02 -8.11
N GLU A 81 -12.42 -1.12 -7.57
CA GLU A 81 -13.68 -1.11 -6.80
C GLU A 81 -13.54 -0.39 -5.45
N PHE A 82 -12.35 -0.40 -4.85
CA PHE A 82 -12.06 0.29 -3.60
C PHE A 82 -11.97 1.82 -3.77
N ILE A 83 -11.43 2.30 -4.90
CA ILE A 83 -11.27 3.74 -5.15
C ILE A 83 -12.63 4.35 -5.52
N PRO A 84 -13.12 5.37 -4.78
CA PRO A 84 -14.39 6.02 -5.09
C PRO A 84 -14.38 6.65 -6.50
N ALA A 85 -15.47 6.47 -7.24
CA ALA A 85 -15.64 7.07 -8.56
C ALA A 85 -15.52 8.61 -8.49
N GLY A 86 -14.78 9.20 -9.45
CA GLY A 86 -14.57 10.64 -9.53
C GLY A 86 -13.55 11.20 -8.53
N SER A 87 -12.83 10.37 -7.78
CA SER A 87 -11.72 10.81 -6.93
C SER A 87 -10.43 10.95 -7.73
N ASP A 88 -9.77 12.12 -7.64
CA ASP A 88 -8.38 12.26 -8.09
C ASP A 88 -7.49 11.44 -7.15
N SER A 89 -7.04 10.29 -7.65
CA SER A 89 -6.30 9.29 -6.89
C SER A 89 -4.98 8.95 -7.55
N TYR A 90 -3.91 8.91 -6.76
CA TYR A 90 -2.59 8.44 -7.18
C TYR A 90 -2.35 7.06 -6.58
N LEU A 91 -2.04 6.08 -7.43
CA LEU A 91 -1.73 4.72 -7.02
C LEU A 91 -0.25 4.42 -7.24
N ILE A 92 0.46 4.09 -6.16
CA ILE A 92 1.80 3.50 -6.23
C ILE A 92 1.66 1.99 -6.21
N CYS A 93 2.37 1.31 -7.10
CA CYS A 93 2.50 -0.14 -7.08
C CYS A 93 3.91 -0.55 -7.52
N GLY A 94 4.36 -1.70 -7.04
CA GLY A 94 5.57 -2.34 -7.55
C GLY A 94 5.28 -3.05 -8.86
N THR A 95 6.15 -2.87 -9.86
CA THR A 95 6.16 -3.70 -11.06
C THR A 95 7.43 -4.53 -11.10
N ARG A 96 7.34 -5.76 -11.61
CA ARG A 96 8.52 -6.59 -11.85
C ARG A 96 9.21 -6.08 -13.11
N ALA A 97 10.51 -5.80 -13.02
CA ALA A 97 11.32 -5.61 -14.21
C ALA A 97 11.20 -6.87 -15.09
N ARG A 98 10.93 -6.68 -16.37
CA ARG A 98 10.97 -7.73 -17.39
C ARG A 98 12.08 -7.35 -18.35
N GLU A 99 13.04 -8.24 -18.50
CA GLU A 99 14.04 -8.19 -19.57
C GLU A 99 13.43 -8.69 -20.88
#